data_AF-A0A722VGM5-F1
#
_entry.id   AF-A0A722VGM5-F1
#
_cell.length_a   1.000
_cell.length_b   1.000
_cell.length_c   1.000
_cell.angle_alpha   90.00
_cell.angle_beta   90.00
_cell.angle_gamma   90.00
#
_symmetry.space_group_name_H-M   'P 1'
#
loop_
_entity.id
_entity.type
_entity.pdbx_description
1 polymer ?
#
loop_
_entity_poly.entity_id
_entity_poly.type
_entity_poly.pdbx_seq_one_letter_code
_entity_poly.pdbx_strand_id
1 'polypeptide(L)'
;MKNSVLISKVNKILSRLNDDNYNDSDIELFFVTLREMPSATKSIIEIGDFVAHSEQRKKGVINEIMLRNSLLANIVSGYDHQVVNKARNEYPQNFPTLIKLQLKMYSDAEIKANIGLPGGKIQRIRKKLNDRKSYICDGGICRLAEDIGTEEFLVIDFILSILNGSDGISFELLINEVVALLKREIPGADASIIEGKQKCIFCVLLCLLNNVQYPLLTGSVAETIIAANDSDGRVYIMGKYAVDGPKENVFIMSVVFSSEYKMVDVFRKDVTEVDIEQGNIEYCTKIGKIVRRDV
;
A
#
# COMPACT_ATOMS: atom_id res chain seq x y z
N MET A 1 -5.66 31.59 4.03
CA MET A 1 -7.09 31.24 4.06
C MET A 1 -7.36 29.74 3.92
N LYS A 2 -6.76 28.99 2.96
CA LYS A 2 -6.96 27.52 2.88
C LYS A 2 -6.51 26.79 4.17
N ASN A 3 -5.31 27.11 4.68
CA ASN A 3 -4.77 26.46 5.89
C ASN A 3 -5.60 26.72 7.15
N SER A 4 -6.15 27.93 7.35
CA SER A 4 -6.98 28.23 8.53
C SER A 4 -8.30 27.43 8.52
N VAL A 5 -8.86 27.14 7.35
CA VAL A 5 -10.05 26.28 7.22
C VAL A 5 -9.71 24.83 7.53
N LEU A 6 -8.57 24.32 7.01
CA LEU A 6 -8.11 22.96 7.31
C LEU A 6 -7.85 22.78 8.82
N ILE A 7 -7.15 23.73 9.44
CA ILE A 7 -6.88 23.74 10.88
C ILE A 7 -8.19 23.71 11.69
N SER A 8 -9.16 24.56 11.35
CA SER A 8 -10.46 24.60 12.04
C SER A 8 -11.21 23.27 11.94
N LYS A 9 -11.19 22.64 10.75
CA LYS A 9 -11.80 21.32 10.54
C LYS A 9 -11.13 20.26 11.40
N VAL A 10 -9.80 20.21 11.41
CA VAL A 10 -9.04 19.26 12.23
C VAL A 10 -9.33 19.46 13.71
N ASN A 11 -9.28 20.70 14.23
CA ASN A 11 -9.60 20.98 15.63
C ASN A 11 -11.02 20.55 16.01
N LYS A 12 -12.00 20.73 15.11
CA LYS A 12 -13.37 20.26 15.35
C LYS A 12 -13.46 18.73 15.45
N ILE A 13 -12.66 18.01 14.67
CA ILE A 13 -12.60 16.55 14.73
C ILE A 13 -11.85 16.09 16.00
N LEU A 14 -10.73 16.72 16.34
CA LEU A 14 -10.00 16.44 17.58
C LEU A 14 -10.89 16.63 18.81
N SER A 15 -11.70 17.69 18.85
CA SER A 15 -12.69 17.89 19.93
C SER A 15 -13.69 16.74 20.00
N ARG A 16 -14.24 16.29 18.87
CA ARG A 16 -15.18 15.17 18.84
C ARG A 16 -14.55 13.84 19.26
N LEU A 17 -13.30 13.60 18.87
CA LEU A 17 -12.53 12.45 19.31
C LEU A 17 -12.31 12.47 20.83
N ASN A 18 -11.94 13.63 21.37
CA ASN A 18 -11.76 13.82 22.80
C ASN A 18 -13.04 13.57 23.60
N ASP A 19 -14.18 14.02 23.08
CA ASP A 19 -15.49 13.91 23.73
C ASP A 19 -16.18 12.54 23.49
N ASP A 20 -15.50 11.59 22.83
CA ASP A 20 -16.03 10.28 22.42
C ASP A 20 -17.34 10.37 21.59
N ASN A 21 -17.52 11.48 20.90
CA ASN A 21 -18.67 11.78 20.05
C ASN A 21 -18.28 11.88 18.58
N TYR A 22 -17.72 10.78 18.07
CA TYR A 22 -17.26 10.63 16.70
C TYR A 22 -17.81 9.33 16.08
N ASN A 23 -17.82 9.28 14.75
CA ASN A 23 -18.13 8.10 13.96
C ASN A 23 -17.05 7.83 12.91
N ASP A 24 -17.23 6.79 12.11
CA ASP A 24 -16.29 6.39 11.06
C ASP A 24 -16.01 7.54 10.07
N SER A 25 -17.04 8.30 9.69
CA SER A 25 -16.92 9.45 8.79
C SER A 25 -16.09 10.61 9.36
N ASP A 26 -16.02 10.76 10.69
CA ASP A 26 -15.13 11.75 11.30
C ASP A 26 -13.65 11.34 11.14
N ILE A 27 -13.33 10.05 11.21
CA ILE A 27 -11.98 9.53 10.94
C ILE A 27 -11.63 9.62 9.46
N GLU A 28 -12.57 9.31 8.57
CA GLU A 28 -12.39 9.53 7.13
C GLU A 28 -12.06 11.01 6.87
N LEU A 29 -12.92 11.92 7.33
CA LEU A 29 -12.74 13.36 7.14
C LEU A 29 -11.44 13.86 7.77
N PHE A 30 -10.99 13.25 8.87
CA PHE A 30 -9.70 13.56 9.48
C PHE A 30 -8.57 13.32 8.48
N PHE A 31 -8.43 12.11 7.92
CA PHE A 31 -7.38 11.81 6.96
C PHE A 31 -7.54 12.57 5.63
N VAL A 32 -8.78 12.79 5.15
CA VAL A 32 -9.04 13.66 3.98
C VAL A 32 -8.56 15.09 4.22
N THR A 33 -8.66 15.58 5.46
CA THR A 33 -8.22 16.94 5.80
C THR A 33 -6.70 16.99 6.00
N LEU A 34 -6.11 15.96 6.64
CA LEU A 34 -4.67 15.89 6.89
C LEU A 34 -3.85 15.80 5.60
N ARG A 35 -4.28 15.02 4.59
CA ARG A 35 -3.55 14.89 3.33
C ARG A 35 -3.38 16.22 2.57
N GLU A 36 -4.28 17.17 2.80
CA GLU A 36 -4.26 18.50 2.17
C GLU A 36 -3.29 19.46 2.86
N MET A 37 -2.70 19.07 4.00
CA MET A 37 -1.75 19.91 4.73
C MET A 37 -0.40 19.95 4.01
N PRO A 38 0.29 21.10 4.01
CA PRO A 38 1.50 21.31 3.20
C PRO A 38 2.62 20.28 3.42
N SER A 39 2.72 19.75 4.62
CA SER A 39 3.81 18.88 5.03
C SER A 39 3.35 17.44 5.33
N ALA A 40 2.17 17.05 4.83
CA ALA A 40 1.65 15.69 4.99
C ALA A 40 2.61 14.67 4.38
N THR A 41 2.84 13.56 5.09
CA THR A 41 3.70 12.47 4.63
C THR A 41 2.98 11.60 3.59
N LYS A 42 3.74 10.76 2.88
CA LYS A 42 3.17 9.84 1.89
C LYS A 42 2.12 8.90 2.48
N SER A 43 2.33 8.39 3.70
CA SER A 43 1.38 7.49 4.37
C SER A 43 0.07 8.21 4.71
N ILE A 44 0.14 9.45 5.19
CA ILE A 44 -1.05 10.28 5.47
C ILE A 44 -1.81 10.57 4.16
N ILE A 45 -1.09 10.89 3.09
CA ILE A 45 -1.67 11.12 1.77
C ILE A 45 -2.34 9.84 1.27
N GLU A 46 -1.68 8.69 1.34
CA GLU A 46 -2.23 7.41 0.91
C GLU A 46 -3.53 7.06 1.64
N ILE A 47 -3.56 7.15 2.97
CA ILE A 47 -4.76 6.86 3.75
C ILE A 47 -5.86 7.90 3.45
N GLY A 48 -5.51 9.18 3.30
CA GLY A 48 -6.47 10.23 2.93
C GLY A 48 -7.04 10.08 1.51
N ASP A 49 -6.22 9.64 0.55
CA ASP A 49 -6.65 9.30 -0.81
C ASP A 49 -7.50 8.05 -0.84
N PHE A 50 -7.16 7.11 0.05
CA PHE A 50 -7.90 5.89 0.23
C PHE A 50 -9.35 6.13 0.65
N VAL A 51 -9.56 6.92 1.69
CA VAL A 51 -10.90 7.16 2.24
C VAL A 51 -11.76 8.12 1.40
N ALA A 52 -11.16 8.97 0.55
CA ALA A 52 -11.91 10.02 -0.15
C ALA A 52 -12.38 9.67 -1.57
N HIS A 53 -11.54 8.99 -2.36
CA HIS A 53 -11.70 8.97 -3.82
C HIS A 53 -11.28 7.63 -4.44
N SER A 54 -12.23 6.93 -5.06
CA SER A 54 -11.98 5.68 -5.79
C SER A 54 -10.91 5.79 -6.87
N GLU A 55 -10.81 6.93 -7.55
CA GLU A 55 -9.81 7.15 -8.60
C GLU A 55 -8.42 7.45 -8.05
N GLN A 56 -8.31 8.09 -6.87
CA GLN A 56 -7.00 8.32 -6.25
C GLN A 56 -6.48 7.03 -5.61
N ARG A 57 -7.35 6.20 -5.02
CA ARG A 57 -7.02 4.83 -4.59
C ARG A 57 -6.28 4.02 -5.66
N LYS A 58 -6.75 4.10 -6.90
CA LYS A 58 -6.16 3.39 -8.05
C LYS A 58 -4.77 3.90 -8.45
N LYS A 59 -4.29 4.98 -7.83
CA LYS A 59 -2.97 5.58 -8.09
C LYS A 59 -2.08 5.60 -6.85
N GLY A 60 -2.57 5.06 -5.73
CA GLY A 60 -1.88 5.03 -4.45
C GLY A 60 -0.82 3.95 -4.32
N VAL A 61 -0.03 4.04 -3.25
CA VAL A 61 1.02 3.11 -2.85
C VAL A 61 0.49 1.69 -2.69
N ILE A 62 -0.70 1.49 -2.11
CA ILE A 62 -1.29 0.15 -1.95
C ILE A 62 -1.50 -0.50 -3.31
N ASN A 63 -2.02 0.24 -4.30
CA ASN A 63 -2.17 -0.26 -5.67
C ASN A 63 -0.81 -0.54 -6.32
N GLU A 64 0.19 0.33 -6.12
CA GLU A 64 1.54 0.10 -6.62
C GLU A 64 2.15 -1.19 -6.07
N ILE A 65 1.98 -1.48 -4.77
CA ILE A 65 2.45 -2.72 -4.12
C ILE A 65 1.78 -3.94 -4.75
N MET A 66 0.44 -3.94 -4.84
CA MET A 66 -0.30 -5.08 -5.38
C MET A 66 0.01 -5.31 -6.86
N LEU A 67 0.06 -4.24 -7.67
CA LEU A 67 0.42 -4.32 -9.08
C LEU A 67 1.84 -4.86 -9.25
N ARG A 68 2.81 -4.33 -8.49
CA ARG A 68 4.19 -4.80 -8.55
C ARG A 68 4.30 -6.28 -8.21
N ASN A 69 3.71 -6.69 -7.09
CA ASN A 69 3.83 -8.06 -6.62
C ASN A 69 3.09 -9.02 -7.55
N SER A 70 1.93 -8.62 -8.09
CA SER A 70 1.21 -9.38 -9.10
C SER A 70 2.04 -9.54 -10.39
N LEU A 71 2.62 -8.47 -10.92
CA LEU A 71 3.47 -8.54 -12.13
C LEU A 71 4.71 -9.41 -11.91
N LEU A 72 5.40 -9.27 -10.77
CA LEU A 72 6.57 -10.10 -10.47
C LEU A 72 6.17 -11.58 -10.34
N ALA A 73 5.11 -11.88 -9.58
CA ALA A 73 4.67 -13.25 -9.39
C ALA A 73 4.22 -13.92 -10.70
N ASN A 74 3.59 -13.16 -11.60
CA ASN A 74 3.22 -13.65 -12.93
C ASN A 74 4.46 -13.94 -13.81
N ILE A 75 5.48 -13.09 -13.78
CA ILE A 75 6.73 -13.32 -14.52
C ILE A 75 7.52 -14.52 -13.96
N VAL A 76 7.47 -14.73 -12.64
CA VAL A 76 8.23 -15.81 -11.98
C VAL A 76 7.51 -17.15 -12.09
N SER A 77 6.20 -17.18 -11.90
CA SER A 77 5.43 -18.42 -11.72
C SER A 77 4.11 -18.50 -12.50
N GLY A 78 3.66 -17.41 -13.13
CA GLY A 78 2.40 -17.34 -13.86
C GLY A 78 2.55 -17.55 -15.37
N TYR A 79 1.51 -17.22 -16.12
CA TYR A 79 1.45 -17.35 -17.58
C TYR A 79 2.53 -16.52 -18.28
N ASP A 80 2.79 -15.33 -17.75
CA ASP A 80 3.84 -14.41 -18.22
C ASP A 80 5.24 -15.04 -18.22
N HIS A 81 5.49 -16.03 -17.36
CA HIS A 81 6.73 -16.80 -17.37
C HIS A 81 7.02 -17.46 -18.72
N GLN A 82 5.98 -17.91 -19.43
CA GLN A 82 6.13 -18.61 -20.72
C GLN A 82 6.62 -17.69 -21.85
N VAL A 83 6.44 -16.38 -21.69
CA VAL A 83 6.85 -15.37 -22.67
C VAL A 83 8.29 -14.88 -22.41
N VAL A 84 8.86 -15.18 -21.24
CA VAL A 84 10.23 -14.79 -20.90
C VAL A 84 11.24 -15.62 -21.69
N ASN A 85 12.01 -14.94 -22.55
CA ASN A 85 13.16 -15.54 -23.24
C ASN A 85 14.39 -14.65 -23.04
N LYS A 86 15.18 -14.97 -22.01
CA LYS A 86 16.38 -14.23 -21.62
C LYS A 86 17.43 -14.17 -22.73
N ALA A 87 17.55 -15.21 -23.57
CA ALA A 87 18.53 -15.23 -24.66
C ALA A 87 18.20 -14.19 -25.76
N ARG A 88 16.93 -13.78 -25.85
CA ARG A 88 16.45 -12.77 -26.82
C ARG A 88 16.06 -11.46 -26.16
N ASN A 89 16.31 -11.32 -24.85
CA ASN A 89 15.86 -10.19 -24.04
C ASN A 89 14.34 -9.94 -24.13
N GLU A 90 13.55 -10.99 -24.33
CA GLU A 90 12.09 -10.92 -24.46
C GLU A 90 11.44 -11.16 -23.09
N TYR A 91 10.49 -10.29 -22.74
CA TYR A 91 9.73 -10.27 -21.50
C TYR A 91 8.26 -9.94 -21.80
N PRO A 92 7.32 -10.13 -20.86
CA PRO A 92 5.94 -9.68 -21.02
C PRO A 92 5.83 -8.17 -21.27
N GLN A 93 4.77 -7.75 -21.95
CA GLN A 93 4.52 -6.34 -22.31
C GLN A 93 4.65 -5.36 -21.11
N ASN A 94 4.24 -5.79 -19.92
CA ASN A 94 4.24 -4.95 -18.72
C ASN A 94 5.60 -4.89 -17.99
N PHE A 95 6.66 -5.50 -18.54
CA PHE A 95 8.00 -5.50 -17.96
C PHE A 95 8.56 -4.09 -17.63
N PRO A 96 8.41 -3.05 -18.48
CA PRO A 96 8.89 -1.71 -18.13
C PRO A 96 8.22 -1.14 -16.87
N THR A 97 6.94 -1.44 -16.69
CA THR A 97 6.18 -1.04 -15.50
C THR A 97 6.69 -1.78 -14.27
N LEU A 98 6.92 -3.09 -14.36
CA LEU A 98 7.49 -3.88 -13.27
C LEU A 98 8.86 -3.34 -12.86
N ILE A 99 9.78 -3.11 -13.81
CA ILE A 99 11.12 -2.58 -13.52
C ILE A 99 11.04 -1.24 -12.81
N LYS A 100 10.17 -0.33 -13.29
CA LYS A 100 9.95 0.97 -12.64
C LYS A 100 9.45 0.82 -11.21
N LEU A 101 8.51 -0.09 -10.94
CA LEU A 101 7.96 -0.33 -9.60
C LEU A 101 8.99 -0.98 -8.68
N GLN A 102 9.76 -1.94 -9.18
CA GLN A 102 10.84 -2.60 -8.42
C GLN A 102 11.96 -1.63 -8.05
N LEU A 103 12.39 -0.76 -8.97
CA LEU A 103 13.41 0.26 -8.69
C LEU A 103 13.01 1.23 -7.57
N LYS A 104 11.70 1.48 -7.36
CA LYS A 104 11.21 2.34 -6.29
C LYS A 104 11.40 1.74 -4.89
N MET A 105 11.47 0.42 -4.77
CA MET A 105 11.64 -0.26 -3.49
C MET A 105 13.04 -0.07 -2.89
N TYR A 106 14.03 0.10 -3.76
CA TYR A 106 15.42 0.17 -3.36
C TYR A 106 15.92 1.60 -3.40
N SER A 107 16.74 1.97 -2.43
CA SER A 107 17.62 3.12 -2.50
C SER A 107 18.84 2.84 -3.39
N ASP A 108 19.48 3.90 -3.89
CA ASP A 108 20.74 3.75 -4.63
C ASP A 108 21.84 3.12 -3.76
N ALA A 109 21.79 3.35 -2.43
CA ALA A 109 22.73 2.80 -1.47
C ALA A 109 22.59 1.28 -1.34
N GLU A 110 21.36 0.76 -1.30
CA GLU A 110 21.08 -0.69 -1.26
C GLU A 110 21.52 -1.38 -2.54
N ILE A 111 21.21 -0.81 -3.71
CA ILE A 111 21.67 -1.36 -5.00
C ILE A 111 23.20 -1.36 -5.06
N LYS A 112 23.84 -0.25 -4.67
CA LYS A 112 25.30 -0.15 -4.60
C LYS A 112 25.91 -1.22 -3.69
N ALA A 113 25.34 -1.44 -2.51
CA ALA A 113 25.84 -2.41 -1.54
C ALA A 113 25.77 -3.85 -2.07
N ASN A 114 24.73 -4.18 -2.86
CA ASN A 114 24.52 -5.53 -3.38
C ASN A 114 25.27 -5.81 -4.69
N ILE A 115 25.42 -4.81 -5.56
CA ILE A 115 25.99 -4.99 -6.91
C ILE A 115 27.47 -4.56 -6.97
N GLY A 116 27.92 -3.72 -6.05
CA GLY A 116 29.32 -3.26 -5.98
C GLY A 116 29.67 -2.15 -6.99
N LEU A 117 28.68 -1.52 -7.63
CA LEU A 117 28.91 -0.43 -8.59
C LEU A 117 29.00 0.96 -7.92
N PRO A 118 29.74 1.93 -8.49
CA PRO A 118 29.79 3.30 -7.96
C PRO A 118 28.42 3.98 -7.94
N GLY A 119 28.15 4.83 -6.95
CA GLY A 119 26.83 5.48 -6.76
C GLY A 119 26.37 6.31 -7.96
N GLY A 120 27.27 7.12 -8.55
CA GLY A 120 26.96 7.90 -9.77
C GLY A 120 26.71 7.02 -11.00
N LYS A 121 27.08 5.73 -10.97
CA LYS A 121 26.74 4.76 -12.01
C LYS A 121 25.35 4.18 -11.80
N ILE A 122 25.00 3.81 -10.55
CA ILE A 122 23.66 3.37 -10.18
C ILE A 122 22.59 4.40 -10.56
N GLN A 123 22.82 5.69 -10.29
CA GLN A 123 21.90 6.76 -10.68
C GLN A 123 21.66 6.83 -12.19
N ARG A 124 22.72 6.67 -13.00
CA ARG A 124 22.62 6.67 -14.46
C ARG A 124 21.86 5.44 -14.96
N ILE A 125 22.14 4.26 -14.41
CA ILE A 125 21.43 3.02 -14.75
C ILE A 125 19.95 3.14 -14.37
N ARG A 126 19.64 3.61 -13.16
CA ARG A 126 18.25 3.83 -12.71
C ARG A 126 17.51 4.80 -13.62
N LYS A 127 18.15 5.90 -14.04
CA LYS A 127 17.55 6.85 -15.00
C LYS A 127 17.26 6.18 -16.34
N LYS A 128 18.20 5.37 -16.84
CA LYS A 128 18.07 4.64 -18.11
C LYS A 128 16.95 3.61 -18.05
N LEU A 129 16.92 2.76 -17.02
CA LEU A 129 15.86 1.76 -16.82
C LEU A 129 14.47 2.37 -16.58
N ASN A 130 14.37 3.65 -16.22
CA ASN A 130 13.10 4.38 -16.15
C ASN A 130 12.70 5.08 -17.46
N ASP A 131 13.60 5.13 -18.45
CA ASP A 131 13.32 5.71 -19.76
C ASP A 131 12.55 4.70 -20.62
N ARG A 132 11.49 5.15 -21.28
CA ARG A 132 10.71 4.33 -22.22
C ARG A 132 11.55 3.85 -23.40
N LYS A 133 12.60 4.59 -23.79
CA LYS A 133 13.49 4.24 -24.90
C LYS A 133 14.32 2.99 -24.63
N SER A 134 14.47 2.57 -23.37
CA SER A 134 15.15 1.33 -23.00
C SER A 134 14.33 0.07 -23.30
N TYR A 135 13.10 0.24 -23.81
CA TYR A 135 12.16 -0.84 -24.05
C TYR A 135 11.52 -0.71 -25.43
N ILE A 136 11.42 -1.82 -26.14
CA ILE A 136 10.73 -1.95 -27.42
C ILE A 136 9.54 -2.87 -27.20
N CYS A 137 8.33 -2.32 -27.15
CA CYS A 137 7.10 -3.08 -26.89
C CYS A 137 6.30 -3.26 -28.19
N ASP A 138 6.19 -4.50 -28.65
CA ASP A 138 5.39 -4.88 -29.83
C ASP A 138 4.70 -6.23 -29.61
N GLY A 139 3.50 -6.41 -30.17
CA GLY A 139 2.83 -7.72 -30.22
C GLY A 139 2.60 -8.42 -28.87
N GLY A 140 2.47 -7.68 -27.75
CA GLY A 140 2.30 -8.26 -26.41
C GLY A 140 3.61 -8.67 -25.72
N ILE A 141 4.76 -8.38 -26.33
CA ILE A 141 6.10 -8.67 -25.81
C ILE A 141 6.86 -7.34 -25.63
N CYS A 142 7.74 -7.31 -24.64
CA CYS A 142 8.72 -6.25 -24.43
C CYS A 142 10.13 -6.80 -24.68
N ARG A 143 10.92 -6.11 -25.49
CA ARG A 143 12.36 -6.35 -25.65
C ARG A 143 13.17 -5.23 -25.01
N LEU A 144 14.27 -5.56 -24.36
CA LEU A 144 15.23 -4.53 -23.92
C LEU A 144 15.97 -3.96 -25.15
N ALA A 145 16.20 -2.65 -25.15
CA ALA A 145 16.96 -1.99 -26.21
C ALA A 145 18.43 -2.48 -26.24
N GLU A 146 19.07 -2.42 -27.40
CA GLU A 146 20.45 -2.91 -27.60
C GLU A 146 21.49 -2.22 -26.70
N ASP A 147 21.21 -0.99 -26.27
CA ASP A 147 22.12 -0.23 -25.40
C ASP A 147 22.06 -0.69 -23.94
N ILE A 148 21.12 -1.57 -23.56
CA ILE A 148 21.05 -2.20 -22.23
C ILE A 148 22.16 -3.24 -22.11
N GLY A 149 23.20 -2.90 -21.36
CA GLY A 149 24.40 -3.71 -21.20
C GLY A 149 24.41 -4.53 -19.91
N THR A 150 25.54 -5.19 -19.67
CA THR A 150 25.75 -6.10 -18.54
C THR A 150 25.39 -5.48 -17.18
N GLU A 151 25.69 -4.20 -16.98
CA GLU A 151 25.48 -3.56 -15.68
C GLU A 151 24.02 -3.23 -15.42
N GLU A 152 23.28 -2.85 -16.47
CA GLU A 152 21.83 -2.75 -16.40
C GLU A 152 21.19 -4.11 -16.10
N PHE A 153 21.67 -5.20 -16.73
CA PHE A 153 21.22 -6.56 -16.42
C PHE A 153 21.46 -6.95 -14.96
N LEU A 154 22.64 -6.65 -14.40
CA LEU A 154 22.91 -6.90 -12.99
C LEU A 154 21.91 -6.18 -12.07
N VAL A 155 21.53 -4.94 -12.41
CA VAL A 155 20.51 -4.20 -11.66
C VAL A 155 19.13 -4.85 -11.83
N ILE A 156 18.74 -5.22 -13.06
CA ILE A 156 17.47 -5.91 -13.35
C ILE A 156 17.37 -7.22 -12.56
N ASP A 157 18.40 -8.07 -12.62
CA ASP A 157 18.41 -9.35 -11.91
C ASP A 157 18.33 -9.15 -10.39
N PHE A 158 19.06 -8.16 -9.84
CA PHE A 158 19.00 -7.85 -8.42
C PHE A 158 17.59 -7.42 -7.99
N ILE A 159 16.98 -6.45 -8.66
CA ILE A 159 15.66 -5.93 -8.25
C ILE A 159 14.52 -6.92 -8.51
N LEU A 160 14.69 -7.88 -9.40
CA LEU A 160 13.70 -8.95 -9.64
C LEU A 160 13.90 -10.16 -8.72
N SER A 161 15.00 -10.22 -7.97
CA SER A 161 15.32 -11.37 -7.10
C SER A 161 14.45 -11.49 -5.86
N ILE A 162 13.71 -10.43 -5.48
CA ILE A 162 12.93 -10.38 -4.25
C ILE A 162 11.50 -9.93 -4.56
N LEU A 163 10.54 -10.71 -4.06
CA LEU A 163 9.17 -10.26 -3.89
C LEU A 163 9.03 -9.68 -2.48
N ASN A 164 8.88 -8.36 -2.36
CA ASN A 164 8.70 -7.72 -1.07
C ASN A 164 7.23 -7.75 -0.66
N GLY A 165 6.95 -8.48 0.42
CA GLY A 165 5.62 -8.60 1.02
C GLY A 165 5.45 -7.79 2.30
N SER A 166 6.42 -6.96 2.69
CA SER A 166 6.48 -6.26 3.98
C SER A 166 6.66 -4.75 3.86
N ASP A 167 6.42 -4.15 2.69
CA ASP A 167 6.53 -2.71 2.46
C ASP A 167 5.19 -1.96 2.49
N GLY A 168 4.18 -2.56 3.11
CA GLY A 168 2.93 -1.89 3.47
C GLY A 168 3.11 -0.77 4.50
N ILE A 169 2.01 -0.06 4.79
CA ILE A 169 2.00 1.02 5.78
C ILE A 169 1.90 0.45 7.19
N SER A 170 2.85 0.78 8.07
CA SER A 170 2.72 0.54 9.52
C SER A 170 1.83 1.60 10.15
N PHE A 171 0.84 1.16 10.93
CA PHE A 171 -0.05 2.02 11.66
C PHE A 171 0.68 2.88 12.72
N GLU A 172 1.65 2.29 13.42
CA GLU A 172 2.44 2.98 14.44
C GLU A 172 3.24 4.12 13.81
N LEU A 173 3.84 3.88 12.64
CA LEU A 173 4.52 4.92 11.87
C LEU A 173 3.52 5.99 11.40
N LEU A 174 2.37 5.60 10.87
CA LEU A 174 1.32 6.53 10.43
C LEU A 174 0.89 7.46 11.59
N ILE A 175 0.65 6.92 12.78
CA ILE A 175 0.26 7.72 13.94
C ILE A 175 1.36 8.70 14.35
N ASN A 176 2.62 8.26 14.37
CA ASN A 176 3.74 9.15 14.67
C ASN A 176 3.85 10.29 13.65
N GLU A 177 3.64 9.99 12.36
CA GLU A 177 3.60 10.99 11.29
C GLU A 177 2.44 11.97 11.49
N VAL A 178 1.25 11.50 11.87
CA VAL A 178 0.08 12.34 12.18
C VAL A 178 0.38 13.26 13.35
N VAL A 179 0.90 12.73 14.47
CA VAL A 179 1.26 13.53 15.65
C VAL A 179 2.29 14.61 15.30
N ALA A 180 3.31 14.25 14.52
CA ALA A 180 4.32 15.20 14.06
C ALA A 180 3.72 16.28 13.14
N LEU A 181 2.81 15.90 12.24
CA LEU A 181 2.10 16.82 11.36
C LEU A 181 1.26 17.81 12.15
N LEU A 182 0.47 17.34 13.12
CA LEU A 182 -0.38 18.19 13.97
C LEU A 182 0.46 19.20 14.75
N LYS A 183 1.53 18.75 15.42
CA LYS A 183 2.44 19.62 16.20
C LYS A 183 3.09 20.70 15.33
N ARG A 184 3.37 20.40 14.07
CA ARG A 184 4.02 21.34 13.13
C ARG A 184 3.04 22.32 12.49
N GLU A 185 1.90 21.84 12.01
CA GLU A 185 0.97 22.63 11.18
C GLU A 185 -0.15 23.30 11.98
N ILE A 186 -0.40 22.85 13.22
CA ILE A 186 -1.50 23.36 14.07
C ILE A 186 -0.94 23.85 15.42
N PRO A 187 -0.69 25.16 15.55
CA PRO A 187 -0.22 25.73 16.81
C PRO A 187 -1.18 25.40 17.96
N GLY A 188 -0.65 24.81 19.03
CA GLY A 188 -1.42 24.45 20.22
C GLY A 188 -2.32 23.21 20.08
N ALA A 189 -2.20 22.44 18.99
CA ALA A 189 -2.92 21.17 18.89
C ALA A 189 -2.49 20.19 19.99
N ASP A 190 -3.47 19.66 20.71
CA ASP A 190 -3.26 18.57 21.65
C ASP A 190 -3.18 17.24 20.90
N ALA A 191 -1.95 16.86 20.52
CA ALA A 191 -1.71 15.61 19.83
C ALA A 191 -1.90 14.36 20.71
N SER A 192 -2.00 14.52 22.05
CA SER A 192 -2.24 13.40 22.96
C SER A 192 -3.62 12.76 22.74
N ILE A 193 -4.56 13.52 22.17
CA ILE A 193 -5.86 13.00 21.73
C ILE A 193 -5.67 11.85 20.72
N ILE A 194 -4.77 12.01 19.74
CA ILE A 194 -4.50 10.96 18.75
C ILE A 194 -3.82 9.75 19.39
N GLU A 195 -2.89 9.99 20.31
CA GLU A 195 -2.20 8.93 21.06
C GLU A 195 -3.20 8.11 21.92
N GLY A 196 -4.16 8.77 22.57
CA GLY A 196 -5.22 8.10 23.34
C GLY A 196 -6.28 7.39 22.50
N LYS A 197 -6.35 7.69 21.19
CA LYS A 197 -7.37 7.18 20.26
C LYS A 197 -6.79 6.26 19.17
N GLN A 198 -5.55 5.79 19.32
CA GLN A 198 -4.89 4.92 18.34
C GLN A 198 -5.73 3.69 17.98
N LYS A 199 -6.17 2.91 18.98
CA LYS A 199 -6.91 1.67 18.74
C LYS A 199 -8.21 1.91 17.96
N CYS A 200 -8.95 2.97 18.27
CA CYS A 200 -10.20 3.25 17.56
C CYS A 200 -9.95 3.73 16.13
N ILE A 201 -8.94 4.59 15.92
CA ILE A 201 -8.52 5.01 14.58
C ILE A 201 -8.12 3.77 13.77
N PHE A 202 -7.35 2.85 14.35
CA PHE A 202 -6.98 1.59 13.70
C PHE A 202 -8.19 0.74 13.33
N CYS A 203 -9.14 0.53 14.26
CA CYS A 203 -10.34 -0.25 13.99
C CYS A 203 -11.18 0.33 12.85
N VAL A 204 -11.34 1.66 12.83
CA VAL A 204 -12.07 2.34 11.74
C VAL A 204 -11.31 2.16 10.42
N LEU A 205 -9.99 2.35 10.40
CA LEU A 205 -9.19 2.11 9.20
C LEU A 205 -9.27 0.67 8.71
N LEU A 206 -9.30 -0.33 9.60
CA LEU A 206 -9.50 -1.73 9.21
C LEU A 206 -10.84 -1.91 8.48
N CYS A 207 -11.93 -1.38 9.02
CA CYS A 207 -13.25 -1.46 8.39
C CYS A 207 -13.26 -0.79 7.01
N LEU A 208 -12.60 0.38 6.87
CA LEU A 208 -12.54 1.13 5.62
C LEU A 208 -11.67 0.44 4.57
N LEU A 209 -10.57 -0.20 5.01
CA LEU A 209 -9.59 -0.87 4.15
C LEU A 209 -10.00 -2.28 3.74
N ASN A 210 -11.07 -2.85 4.31
CA ASN A 210 -11.52 -4.19 4.00
C ASN A 210 -12.32 -4.25 2.69
N ASN A 211 -12.13 -5.31 1.92
CA ASN A 211 -12.84 -5.63 0.67
C ASN A 211 -12.79 -4.52 -0.40
N VAL A 212 -11.68 -3.78 -0.49
CA VAL A 212 -11.53 -2.75 -1.52
C VAL A 212 -10.86 -3.32 -2.75
N GLN A 213 -11.49 -3.12 -3.91
CA GLN A 213 -11.03 -3.65 -5.19
C GLN A 213 -10.17 -2.65 -5.96
N TYR A 214 -9.15 -3.19 -6.61
CA TYR A 214 -8.13 -2.48 -7.37
C TYR A 214 -7.97 -3.12 -8.74
N PRO A 215 -8.42 -2.46 -9.82
CA PRO A 215 -8.15 -2.94 -11.17
C PRO A 215 -6.65 -2.84 -11.46
N LEU A 216 -6.05 -3.97 -11.84
CA LEU A 216 -4.65 -4.04 -12.23
C LEU A 216 -4.50 -3.86 -13.75
N LEU A 217 -3.29 -3.49 -14.18
CA LEU A 217 -2.98 -3.29 -15.61
C LEU A 217 -3.12 -4.56 -16.45
N THR A 218 -3.10 -5.74 -15.83
CA THR A 218 -3.30 -7.03 -16.50
C THR A 218 -4.77 -7.30 -16.85
N GLY A 219 -5.71 -6.47 -16.36
CA GLY A 219 -7.15 -6.71 -16.44
C GLY A 219 -7.71 -7.50 -15.25
N SER A 220 -6.83 -8.09 -14.43
CA SER A 220 -7.19 -8.76 -13.18
C SER A 220 -7.58 -7.74 -12.10
N VAL A 221 -8.35 -8.18 -11.10
CA VAL A 221 -8.72 -7.35 -9.95
C VAL A 221 -8.00 -7.87 -8.71
N ALA A 222 -7.24 -6.99 -8.06
CA ALA A 222 -6.75 -7.23 -6.71
C ALA A 222 -7.75 -6.70 -5.69
N GLU A 223 -7.72 -7.23 -4.48
CA GLU A 223 -8.57 -6.77 -3.38
C GLU A 223 -7.79 -6.70 -2.07
N THR A 224 -8.17 -5.80 -1.19
CA THR A 224 -7.70 -5.81 0.20
C THR A 224 -8.63 -6.61 1.08
N ILE A 225 -8.08 -7.39 2.00
CA ILE A 225 -8.83 -8.18 2.97
C ILE A 225 -8.20 -8.07 4.35
N ILE A 226 -9.01 -8.13 5.40
CA ILE A 226 -8.50 -8.30 6.75
C ILE A 226 -8.04 -9.75 6.94
N ALA A 227 -6.87 -9.94 7.52
CA ALA A 227 -6.37 -11.26 7.91
C ALA A 227 -5.69 -11.18 9.28
N ALA A 228 -5.57 -12.33 9.94
CA ALA A 228 -4.82 -12.49 11.17
C ALA A 228 -3.62 -13.42 10.96
N ASN A 229 -2.51 -13.17 11.65
CA ASN A 229 -1.41 -14.10 11.69
C ASN A 229 -1.72 -15.22 12.70
N ASP A 230 -1.70 -16.47 12.22
CA ASP A 230 -2.00 -17.66 13.02
C ASP A 230 -1.11 -17.80 14.27
N SER A 231 0.13 -17.30 14.21
CA SER A 231 1.12 -17.49 15.28
C SER A 231 0.97 -16.52 16.46
N ASP A 232 0.62 -15.26 16.20
CA ASP A 232 0.58 -14.20 17.23
C ASP A 232 -0.77 -13.49 17.36
N GLY A 233 -1.70 -13.78 16.44
CA GLY A 233 -3.04 -13.21 16.37
C GLY A 233 -3.08 -11.75 15.91
N ARG A 234 -1.97 -11.17 15.44
CA ARG A 234 -1.93 -9.79 14.93
C ARG A 234 -2.80 -9.64 13.69
N VAL A 235 -3.43 -8.47 13.55
CA VAL A 235 -4.35 -8.16 12.44
C VAL A 235 -3.67 -7.30 11.40
N TYR A 236 -3.92 -7.62 10.14
CA TYR A 236 -3.38 -6.94 8.98
C TYR A 236 -4.46 -6.67 7.95
N ILE A 237 -4.21 -5.70 7.07
CA ILE A 237 -4.81 -5.68 5.75
C ILE A 237 -3.81 -6.31 4.78
N MET A 238 -4.25 -7.37 4.12
CA MET A 238 -3.53 -8.05 3.07
C MET A 238 -4.05 -7.59 1.72
N GLY A 239 -3.16 -7.28 0.78
CA GLY A 239 -3.49 -7.19 -0.63
C GLY A 239 -3.48 -8.60 -1.23
N LYS A 240 -4.61 -9.04 -1.78
CA LYS A 240 -4.83 -10.31 -2.45
C LYS A 240 -4.90 -10.08 -3.95
N TYR A 241 -4.06 -10.79 -4.71
CA TYR A 241 -4.00 -10.68 -6.16
C TYR A 241 -3.76 -12.05 -6.80
N ALA A 242 -4.24 -12.20 -8.03
CA ALA A 242 -4.09 -13.43 -8.78
C ALA A 242 -2.71 -13.51 -9.47
N VAL A 243 -2.19 -14.74 -9.49
CA VAL A 243 -1.18 -15.23 -10.42
C VAL A 243 -1.91 -16.11 -11.41
N ASP A 244 -1.88 -15.71 -12.69
CA ASP A 244 -2.61 -16.38 -13.75
C ASP A 244 -1.88 -17.69 -14.09
N GLY A 245 -2.48 -18.82 -13.72
CA GLY A 245 -1.92 -20.14 -13.97
C GLY A 245 -2.46 -20.79 -15.25
N PRO A 246 -1.85 -21.89 -15.73
CA PRO A 246 -2.29 -22.56 -16.97
C PRO A 246 -3.69 -23.19 -16.89
N LYS A 247 -4.20 -23.46 -15.69
CA LYS A 247 -5.50 -24.12 -15.44
C LYS A 247 -6.41 -23.31 -14.54
N GLU A 248 -5.84 -22.67 -13.53
CA GLU A 248 -6.56 -21.87 -12.54
C GLU A 248 -5.66 -20.75 -12.04
N ASN A 249 -6.30 -19.72 -11.48
CA ASN A 249 -5.61 -18.61 -10.85
C ASN A 249 -5.26 -18.98 -9.42
N VAL A 250 -4.01 -18.72 -9.03
CA VAL A 250 -3.55 -18.87 -7.64
C VAL A 250 -3.54 -17.50 -7.00
N PHE A 251 -4.14 -17.36 -5.81
CA PHE A 251 -4.12 -16.09 -5.09
C PHE A 251 -2.91 -16.01 -4.17
N ILE A 252 -2.18 -14.90 -4.27
CA ILE A 252 -1.11 -14.54 -3.35
C ILE A 252 -1.57 -13.36 -2.50
N MET A 253 -1.14 -13.34 -1.24
CA MET A 253 -1.43 -12.29 -0.29
C MET A 253 -0.14 -11.66 0.23
N SER A 254 -0.09 -10.34 0.31
CA SER A 254 1.00 -9.59 0.94
C SER A 254 0.47 -8.47 1.83
N VAL A 255 1.18 -8.15 2.91
CA VAL A 255 0.77 -7.11 3.85
C VAL A 255 0.81 -5.75 3.17
N VAL A 256 -0.28 -4.99 3.25
CA VAL A 256 -0.36 -3.60 2.75
C VAL A 256 -0.65 -2.58 3.86
N PHE A 257 -1.19 -3.03 5.00
CA PHE A 257 -1.32 -2.23 6.21
C PHE A 257 -1.19 -3.13 7.44
N SER A 258 -0.38 -2.73 8.42
CA SER A 258 -0.08 -3.54 9.61
C SER A 258 -0.17 -2.75 10.90
N SER A 259 -0.42 -3.47 12.00
CA SER A 259 -0.27 -2.96 13.36
C SER A 259 0.10 -4.07 14.32
N GLU A 260 0.51 -3.70 15.52
CA GLU A 260 0.75 -4.59 16.66
C GLU A 260 -0.53 -5.12 17.32
N TYR A 261 -1.71 -4.58 16.98
CA TYR A 261 -2.98 -5.01 17.56
C TYR A 261 -3.38 -6.44 17.15
N LYS A 262 -3.94 -7.18 18.10
CA LYS A 262 -4.42 -8.55 17.89
C LYS A 262 -5.91 -8.61 17.66
N MET A 263 -6.37 -9.68 16.99
CA MET A 263 -7.79 -9.94 16.72
C MET A 263 -8.66 -9.78 17.97
N VAL A 264 -8.19 -10.31 19.10
CA VAL A 264 -8.91 -10.26 20.39
C VAL A 264 -9.06 -8.84 20.95
N ASP A 265 -8.20 -7.90 20.55
CA ASP A 265 -8.22 -6.52 21.02
C ASP A 265 -9.16 -5.65 20.18
N VAL A 266 -9.28 -5.97 18.89
CA VAL A 266 -10.00 -5.16 17.91
C VAL A 266 -11.40 -5.70 17.59
N PHE A 267 -11.63 -7.01 17.61
CA PHE A 267 -12.94 -7.60 17.28
C PHE A 267 -13.73 -8.03 18.53
N ARG A 268 -15.05 -7.94 18.45
CA ARG A 268 -15.97 -8.62 19.37
C ARG A 268 -15.93 -10.12 19.10
N LYS A 269 -16.10 -10.94 20.15
CA LYS A 269 -15.88 -12.40 20.10
C LYS A 269 -16.80 -13.15 19.13
N ASP A 270 -17.92 -12.55 18.76
CA ASP A 270 -18.95 -13.11 17.90
C ASP A 270 -18.84 -12.64 16.44
N VAL A 271 -17.87 -11.76 16.13
CA VAL A 271 -17.51 -11.48 14.74
C VAL A 271 -16.79 -12.69 14.18
N THR A 272 -17.34 -13.25 13.10
CA THR A 272 -16.78 -14.43 12.42
C THR A 272 -15.90 -14.04 11.23
N GLU A 273 -15.12 -14.99 10.73
CA GLU A 273 -14.37 -14.80 9.48
C GLU A 273 -15.31 -14.48 8.31
N VAL A 274 -16.48 -15.10 8.25
CA VAL A 274 -17.49 -14.82 7.21
C VAL A 274 -17.97 -13.37 7.27
N ASP A 275 -18.18 -12.82 8.46
CA ASP A 275 -18.57 -11.41 8.61
C ASP A 275 -17.47 -10.48 8.09
N ILE A 276 -16.21 -10.82 8.35
CA ILE A 276 -15.04 -10.07 7.87
C ILE A 276 -14.92 -10.17 6.35
N GLU A 277 -14.98 -11.37 5.78
CA GLU A 277 -14.89 -11.62 4.34
C GLU A 277 -16.01 -10.93 3.56
N GLN A 278 -17.21 -10.81 4.14
CA GLN A 278 -18.34 -10.12 3.52
C GLN A 278 -18.33 -8.60 3.75
N GLY A 279 -17.44 -8.09 4.61
CA GLY A 279 -17.41 -6.68 4.97
C GLY A 279 -18.61 -6.26 5.84
N ASN A 280 -19.27 -7.22 6.50
CA ASN A 280 -20.41 -7.01 7.38
C ASN A 280 -19.96 -6.61 8.79
N ILE A 281 -19.01 -5.68 8.86
CA ILE A 281 -18.38 -5.22 10.09
C ILE A 281 -18.42 -3.69 10.18
N GLU A 282 -18.43 -3.19 11.41
CA GLU A 282 -18.34 -1.76 11.70
C GLU A 282 -17.67 -1.52 13.06
N TYR A 283 -17.08 -0.35 13.25
CA TYR A 283 -16.52 0.02 14.55
C TYR A 283 -17.62 0.56 15.48
N CYS A 284 -17.74 0.00 16.67
CA CYS A 284 -18.70 0.45 17.68
C CYS A 284 -17.99 1.26 18.78
N THR A 285 -18.15 2.59 18.77
CA THR A 285 -17.54 3.49 19.76
C THR A 285 -17.92 3.13 21.21
N LYS A 286 -19.15 2.66 21.45
CA LYS A 286 -19.61 2.25 22.80
C LYS A 286 -18.90 1.02 23.34
N ILE A 287 -18.54 0.09 22.46
CA ILE A 287 -17.86 -1.17 22.84
C ILE A 287 -16.34 -1.02 22.71
N GLY A 288 -15.87 -0.08 21.89
CA GLY A 288 -14.45 0.13 21.60
C GLY A 288 -13.84 -1.00 20.77
N LYS A 289 -14.67 -1.67 19.96
CA LYS A 289 -14.33 -2.83 19.11
C LYS A 289 -15.13 -2.83 17.81
N ILE A 290 -14.62 -3.56 16.83
CA ILE A 290 -15.33 -3.94 15.62
C ILE A 290 -16.38 -4.99 15.96
N VAL A 291 -17.60 -4.76 15.51
CA VAL A 291 -18.77 -5.62 15.69
C VAL A 291 -19.34 -5.99 14.32
N ARG A 292 -20.22 -6.99 14.31
CA ARG A 292 -21.03 -7.28 13.13
C ARG A 292 -21.97 -6.11 12.88
N ARG A 293 -22.05 -5.66 11.62
CA ARG A 293 -23.04 -4.67 11.20
C ARG A 293 -24.42 -5.32 11.28
N ASP A 294 -25.32 -4.74 12.05
CA ASP A 294 -26.72 -5.18 12.06
C ASP A 294 -27.35 -4.78 10.72
N VAL A 295 -27.75 -5.77 9.91
CA VAL A 295 -28.42 -5.60 8.61
C VAL A 295 -29.92 -5.49 8.81
#